data_AF-A0AAX2SRK2-F1
#
_entry.id   AF-A0AAX2SRK2-F1
#
_cell.length_a   1.000
_cell.length_b   1.000
_cell.length_c   1.000
_cell.angle_alpha   90.00
_cell.angle_beta   90.00
_cell.angle_gamma   90.00
#
_symmetry.space_group_name_H-M   'P 1'
#
loop_
_entity.id
_entity.type
_entity.pdbx_description
1 polymer ?
#
loop_
_entity_poly.entity_id
_entity_poly.type
_entity_poly.pdbx_seq_one_letter_code
_entity_poly.pdbx_strand_id
1 'polypeptide(L)'
;MTEYYELKMNLLPSVLAQYNEKKKLYENIIPKFLIKTFNLIEQKEYSIEEVNGPSGQLNLFDNTVPLPQKIKGYSFNRKITTKNIEMSSEYKNLLESYTAAFNEYKKIVDSVQEQDGIYWPNKFLNATKPRLNNALNDFKRKFPDVYNSSKHISTRTVSVKLPGNNQFGHCRTQLIEVLKIKKYLEDNPQRKKMISFIYTVNEHIFVSLEREDRIDENIRLIQDTINASNPPFGKVTIVPIYADIQISSSIKNVTFSFVYPNGENGRKDRSKIDKDEGEKMEFLRYLMNDEDSEKDSPSSGSISISTEEELTPSFIEKTAKKLGASTGYLTNIQDKAKTGIRKIIKKVTFI
;
A
#
# COMPACT_ATOMS: atom_id res chain seq x y z
N MET A 1 -14.34 23.39 -4.49
CA MET A 1 -13.12 22.94 -5.20
C MET A 1 -12.66 21.65 -4.53
N THR A 2 -12.35 20.59 -5.27
CA THR A 2 -11.98 19.29 -4.68
C THR A 2 -10.48 19.25 -4.39
N GLU A 3 -10.11 19.00 -3.13
CA GLU A 3 -8.72 18.82 -2.72
C GLU A 3 -8.26 17.37 -2.94
N TYR A 4 -6.98 17.21 -3.27
CA TYR A 4 -6.32 15.93 -3.42
C TYR A 4 -5.02 15.90 -2.64
N TYR A 5 -4.73 14.78 -2.00
CA TYR A 5 -3.45 14.53 -1.36
C TYR A 5 -2.46 13.96 -2.36
N GLU A 6 -1.26 14.52 -2.41
CA GLU A 6 -0.22 14.11 -3.34
C GLU A 6 0.62 12.96 -2.77
N LEU A 7 0.71 11.87 -3.53
CA LEU A 7 1.49 10.67 -3.23
C LEU A 7 2.43 10.35 -4.40
N LYS A 8 3.48 9.59 -4.13
CA LYS A 8 4.42 9.06 -5.13
C LYS A 8 4.40 7.53 -5.14
N MET A 9 4.36 6.94 -6.33
CA MET A 9 4.46 5.51 -6.56
C MET A 9 5.89 5.14 -6.93
N ASN A 10 6.56 4.38 -6.07
CA ASN A 10 7.94 3.94 -6.24
C ASN A 10 7.97 2.46 -6.67
N LEU A 11 8.76 2.15 -7.70
CA LEU A 11 9.03 0.75 -8.11
C LEU A 11 10.10 0.11 -7.21
N LEU A 12 9.89 -1.15 -6.81
CA LEU A 12 10.87 -1.88 -6.01
C LEU A 12 12.09 -2.35 -6.84
N PRO A 13 13.26 -2.51 -6.21
CA PRO A 13 14.57 -2.62 -6.89
C PRO A 13 14.73 -3.78 -7.86
N SER A 14 14.17 -4.94 -7.53
CA SER A 14 14.41 -6.19 -8.25
C SER A 14 13.85 -6.19 -9.68
N VAL A 15 13.12 -5.14 -10.07
CA VAL A 15 12.32 -5.15 -11.29
C VAL A 15 12.92 -4.33 -12.43
N LEU A 16 13.68 -3.26 -12.14
CA LEU A 16 14.24 -2.41 -13.19
C LEU A 16 15.39 -3.05 -13.97
N ALA A 17 15.92 -4.17 -13.48
CA ALA A 17 16.86 -5.00 -14.22
C ALA A 17 16.21 -5.68 -15.45
N GLN A 18 14.87 -5.75 -15.53
CA GLN A 18 14.15 -6.51 -16.56
C GLN A 18 13.62 -5.66 -17.72
N TYR A 19 13.60 -4.33 -17.62
CA TYR A 19 13.06 -3.44 -18.65
C TYR A 19 14.15 -2.58 -19.31
N ASN A 20 14.60 -3.01 -20.49
CA ASN A 20 15.59 -2.30 -21.30
C ASN A 20 15.06 -0.97 -21.90
N GLU A 21 13.73 -0.80 -22.01
CA GLU A 21 13.11 0.40 -22.60
C GLU A 21 12.24 1.18 -21.58
N LYS A 22 12.92 1.87 -20.65
CA LYS A 22 12.32 2.54 -19.49
C LYS A 22 11.28 3.62 -19.81
N LYS A 23 11.39 4.32 -20.95
CA LYS A 23 10.39 5.32 -21.36
C LYS A 23 9.03 4.69 -21.65
N LYS A 24 9.01 3.50 -22.27
CA LYS A 24 7.77 2.76 -22.53
C LYS A 24 7.14 2.23 -21.25
N LEU A 25 7.91 2.02 -20.18
CA LEU A 25 7.41 1.52 -18.90
C LEU A 25 6.39 2.51 -18.28
N TYR A 26 6.78 3.77 -18.09
CA TYR A 26 5.97 4.78 -17.40
C TYR A 26 4.88 5.39 -18.28
N GLU A 27 5.13 5.54 -19.59
CA GLU A 27 4.17 6.11 -20.52
C GLU A 27 3.16 5.08 -21.04
N ASN A 28 3.52 3.79 -21.10
CA ASN A 28 2.67 2.77 -21.72
C ASN A 28 2.34 1.59 -20.80
N ILE A 29 3.32 0.93 -20.20
CA ILE A 29 3.10 -0.35 -19.50
C ILE A 29 2.32 -0.14 -18.20
N ILE A 30 2.79 0.78 -17.35
CA ILE A 30 2.15 1.07 -16.07
C ILE A 30 0.73 1.64 -16.29
N PRO A 31 0.50 2.67 -17.13
CA PRO A 31 -0.85 3.14 -17.42
C PRO A 31 -1.78 2.04 -17.92
N LYS A 32 -1.36 1.24 -18.91
CA LYS A 32 -2.19 0.13 -19.44
C LYS A 32 -2.54 -0.89 -18.36
N PHE A 33 -1.59 -1.23 -17.50
CA PHE A 33 -1.82 -2.14 -16.39
C PHE A 33 -2.79 -1.56 -15.36
N LEU A 34 -2.61 -0.29 -14.98
CA LEU A 34 -3.51 0.38 -14.04
C LEU A 34 -4.91 0.56 -14.63
N ILE A 35 -5.04 0.87 -15.93
CA ILE A 35 -6.32 0.86 -16.65
C ILE A 35 -6.98 -0.50 -16.53
N LYS A 36 -6.26 -1.60 -16.75
CA LYS A 36 -6.83 -2.95 -16.60
C LYS A 36 -7.22 -3.28 -15.15
N THR A 37 -6.42 -2.83 -14.19
CA THR A 37 -6.57 -3.16 -12.76
C THR A 37 -7.71 -2.37 -12.11
N PHE A 38 -7.80 -1.08 -12.44
CA PHE A 38 -8.74 -0.15 -11.84
C PHE A 38 -9.83 0.33 -12.81
N ASN A 39 -9.82 -0.07 -14.08
CA ASN A 39 -10.70 0.51 -15.10
C ASN A 39 -10.57 2.04 -15.16
N LEU A 40 -9.33 2.53 -15.23
CA LEU A 40 -9.06 3.97 -15.26
C LEU A 40 -9.65 4.62 -16.50
N ILE A 41 -10.14 5.85 -16.33
CA ILE A 41 -10.65 6.70 -17.40
C ILE A 41 -9.55 7.71 -17.75
N GLU A 42 -9.12 7.70 -19.01
CA GLU A 42 -8.12 8.65 -19.53
C GLU A 42 -8.65 10.08 -19.47
N GLN A 43 -7.83 10.99 -18.95
CA GLN A 43 -8.12 12.41 -18.84
C GLN A 43 -6.99 13.22 -19.49
N LYS A 44 -7.34 14.13 -20.41
CA LYS A 44 -6.37 14.65 -21.37
C LYS A 44 -5.38 15.66 -20.80
N GLU A 45 -5.80 16.67 -20.04
CA GLU A 45 -4.90 17.64 -19.38
C GLU A 45 -5.59 18.24 -18.14
N TYR A 46 -4.80 18.47 -17.08
CA TYR A 46 -5.18 19.22 -15.90
C TYR A 46 -4.20 20.34 -15.60
N SER A 47 -4.71 21.47 -15.09
CA SER A 47 -3.90 22.44 -14.38
C SER A 47 -3.93 22.12 -12.89
N ILE A 48 -2.78 21.96 -12.26
CA ILE A 48 -2.68 21.76 -10.81
C ILE A 48 -2.24 23.07 -10.15
N GLU A 49 -2.93 23.44 -9.09
CA GLU A 49 -2.48 24.44 -8.12
C GLU A 49 -2.34 23.81 -6.74
N GLU A 50 -1.33 24.23 -5.98
CA GLU A 50 -1.20 23.81 -4.59
C GLU A 50 -2.23 24.53 -3.73
N VAL A 51 -2.85 23.80 -2.80
CA VAL A 51 -3.71 24.44 -1.80
C VAL A 51 -2.79 25.03 -0.75
N ASN A 52 -2.60 26.36 -0.79
CA ASN A 52 -1.89 27.06 0.26
C ASN A 52 -2.54 26.69 1.62
N GLY A 53 -1.70 26.27 2.58
CA GLY A 53 -2.13 26.10 3.96
C GLY A 53 -2.75 27.40 4.51
N PRO A 54 -3.43 27.35 5.67
CA PRO A 54 -4.02 28.54 6.28
C PRO A 54 -3.01 29.69 6.28
N SER A 55 -3.45 30.84 5.78
CA SER A 55 -2.66 32.04 5.52
C SER A 55 -1.68 32.32 6.67
N GLY A 56 -0.38 32.14 6.41
CA GLY A 56 0.69 32.38 7.38
C GLY A 56 1.61 31.19 7.67
N GLN A 57 1.31 29.98 7.20
CA GLN A 57 2.23 28.84 7.30
C GLN A 57 3.13 28.77 6.06
N LEU A 58 4.43 29.01 6.25
CA LEU A 58 5.47 28.79 5.24
C LEU A 58 5.52 27.31 4.89
N ASN A 59 5.35 26.97 3.61
CA ASN A 59 5.66 25.64 3.08
C ASN A 59 7.17 25.39 3.31
N LEU A 60 7.49 24.51 4.27
CA LEU A 60 8.87 24.25 4.72
C LEU A 60 9.70 23.46 3.68
N PHE A 61 9.03 22.71 2.81
CA PHE A 61 9.68 22.02 1.71
C PHE A 61 9.37 22.69 0.38
N ASP A 62 10.40 23.23 -0.29
CA ASP A 62 10.31 23.71 -1.66
C ASP A 62 9.72 22.62 -2.55
N ASN A 63 8.48 22.83 -2.98
CA ASN A 63 7.71 21.83 -3.67
C ASN A 63 8.29 21.58 -5.07
N THR A 64 8.69 20.33 -5.35
CA THR A 64 9.37 19.92 -6.58
C THR A 64 8.49 19.91 -7.84
N VAL A 65 7.27 20.41 -7.76
CA VAL A 65 6.39 20.57 -8.93
C VAL A 65 6.30 22.06 -9.25
N PRO A 66 6.91 22.54 -10.36
CA PRO A 66 6.76 23.93 -10.78
C PRO A 66 5.28 24.24 -11.02
N LEU A 67 4.73 25.20 -10.28
CA LEU A 67 3.35 25.67 -10.43
C LEU A 67 3.29 26.77 -11.52
N PRO A 68 2.28 26.81 -12.41
CA PRO A 68 1.32 25.75 -12.77
C PRO A 68 1.88 24.83 -13.88
N GLN A 69 1.70 23.52 -13.74
CA GLN A 69 2.09 22.53 -14.75
C GLN A 69 0.86 21.83 -15.32
N LYS A 70 0.77 21.78 -16.65
CA LYS A 70 -0.19 20.92 -17.33
C LYS A 70 0.22 19.46 -17.17
N ILE A 71 -0.61 18.65 -16.53
CA ILE A 71 -0.36 17.21 -16.37
C ILE A 71 -1.40 16.39 -17.13
N LYS A 72 -0.96 15.29 -17.73
CA LYS A 72 -1.86 14.24 -18.25
C LYS A 72 -2.08 13.20 -17.18
N GLY A 73 -3.33 12.75 -17.02
CA GLY A 73 -3.70 11.88 -15.91
C GLY A 73 -4.71 10.81 -16.28
N TYR A 74 -4.78 9.79 -15.45
CA TYR A 74 -5.78 8.73 -15.54
C TYR A 74 -6.57 8.72 -14.23
N SER A 75 -7.88 8.90 -14.30
CA SER A 75 -8.73 8.88 -13.10
C SER A 75 -9.27 7.51 -12.80
N PHE A 76 -9.38 7.23 -11.52
CA PHE A 76 -10.21 6.18 -10.97
C PHE A 76 -11.32 6.82 -10.15
N ASN A 77 -12.53 6.26 -10.25
CA ASN A 77 -13.57 6.50 -9.28
C ASN A 77 -14.41 5.23 -9.14
N ARG A 78 -14.36 4.60 -7.97
CA ARG A 78 -15.20 3.43 -7.68
C ARG A 78 -15.84 3.56 -6.32
N LYS A 79 -17.16 3.43 -6.32
CA LYS A 79 -17.96 3.21 -5.12
C LYS A 79 -18.06 1.71 -4.86
N ILE A 80 -17.33 1.26 -3.84
CA ILE A 80 -17.41 -0.12 -3.34
C ILE A 80 -18.44 -0.13 -2.23
N THR A 81 -19.46 -0.97 -2.39
CA THR A 81 -20.48 -1.21 -1.35
C THR A 81 -20.53 -2.68 -1.01
N THR A 82 -20.93 -3.03 0.22
CA THR A 82 -21.17 -4.42 0.64
C THR A 82 -22.12 -5.12 -0.34
N LYS A 83 -23.22 -4.46 -0.72
CA LYS A 83 -24.16 -4.97 -1.73
C LYS A 83 -23.51 -5.26 -3.09
N ASN A 84 -22.63 -4.36 -3.58
CA ASN A 84 -21.92 -4.58 -4.85
C ASN A 84 -20.97 -5.78 -4.78
N ILE A 85 -20.36 -6.02 -3.62
CA ILE A 85 -19.50 -7.18 -3.37
C ILE A 85 -20.36 -8.45 -3.35
N GLU A 86 -21.45 -8.45 -2.58
CA GLU A 86 -22.34 -9.60 -2.43
C GLU A 86 -23.00 -10.04 -3.74
N MET A 87 -23.29 -9.08 -4.62
CA MET A 87 -23.86 -9.36 -5.94
C MET A 87 -22.83 -9.80 -6.99
N SER A 88 -21.53 -9.66 -6.71
CA SER A 88 -20.46 -9.96 -7.68
C SER A 88 -20.33 -11.45 -7.97
N SER A 89 -19.89 -11.78 -9.19
CA SER A 89 -19.64 -13.17 -9.59
C SER A 89 -18.50 -13.80 -8.78
N GLU A 90 -17.47 -13.01 -8.44
CA GLU A 90 -16.34 -13.49 -7.63
C GLU A 90 -16.77 -13.88 -6.21
N TYR A 91 -17.65 -13.10 -5.57
CA TYR A 91 -18.16 -13.46 -4.24
C TYR A 91 -19.10 -14.66 -4.28
N LYS A 92 -20.00 -14.73 -5.28
CA LYS A 92 -20.89 -15.89 -5.46
C LYS A 92 -20.10 -17.17 -5.68
N ASN A 93 -19.12 -17.16 -6.59
CA ASN A 93 -18.24 -18.30 -6.84
C ASN A 93 -17.42 -18.69 -5.59
N LEU A 94 -16.99 -17.70 -4.79
CA LEU A 94 -16.31 -17.96 -3.52
C LEU A 94 -17.22 -18.72 -2.53
N LEU A 95 -18.47 -18.28 -2.36
CA LEU A 95 -19.42 -18.91 -1.45
C LEU A 95 -19.85 -20.31 -1.92
N GLU A 96 -20.06 -20.51 -3.22
CA GLU A 96 -20.35 -21.82 -3.80
C GLU A 96 -19.18 -22.79 -3.58
N SER A 97 -17.96 -22.35 -3.91
CA SER A 97 -16.75 -23.16 -3.72
C SER A 97 -16.48 -23.46 -2.25
N TYR A 98 -16.74 -22.50 -1.36
CA TYR A 98 -16.68 -22.70 0.10
C TYR A 98 -17.67 -23.76 0.56
N THR A 99 -18.92 -23.69 0.11
CA THR A 99 -19.98 -24.62 0.53
C THR A 99 -19.64 -26.05 0.11
N ALA A 100 -19.16 -26.23 -1.13
CA ALA A 100 -18.71 -27.53 -1.62
C ALA A 100 -17.53 -28.09 -0.79
N ALA A 101 -16.50 -27.27 -0.56
CA ALA A 101 -15.33 -27.66 0.21
C ALA A 101 -15.65 -27.94 1.68
N PHE A 102 -16.52 -27.13 2.30
CA PHE A 102 -16.95 -27.32 3.68
C PHE A 102 -17.74 -28.62 3.86
N ASN A 103 -18.65 -28.92 2.93
CA ASN A 103 -19.44 -30.16 2.99
C ASN A 103 -18.56 -31.41 2.84
N GLU A 104 -17.60 -31.41 1.91
CA GLU A 104 -16.65 -32.52 1.79
C GLU A 104 -15.69 -32.60 2.99
N TYR A 105 -15.18 -31.47 3.48
CA TYR A 105 -14.36 -31.42 4.69
C TYR A 105 -15.08 -32.00 5.91
N LYS A 106 -16.35 -31.63 6.12
CA LYS A 106 -17.16 -32.14 7.22
C LYS A 106 -17.30 -33.66 7.14
N LYS A 107 -17.61 -34.22 5.96
CA LYS A 107 -17.70 -35.68 5.76
C LYS A 107 -16.41 -36.39 6.13
N ILE A 108 -15.25 -35.81 5.79
CA ILE A 108 -13.93 -36.38 6.10
C ILE A 108 -13.67 -36.35 7.61
N VAL A 109 -14.07 -35.28 8.30
CA VAL A 109 -13.92 -35.18 9.75
C VAL A 109 -14.84 -36.18 10.46
N ASP A 110 -16.09 -36.29 10.02
CA ASP A 110 -17.09 -37.18 10.60
C ASP A 110 -16.70 -38.66 10.39
N SER A 111 -16.09 -39.02 9.24
CA SER A 111 -15.68 -40.39 8.95
C SER A 111 -14.49 -40.89 9.78
N VAL A 112 -13.77 -40.02 10.49
CA VAL A 112 -12.62 -40.45 11.31
C VAL A 112 -13.05 -41.33 12.47
N GLN A 113 -14.22 -41.05 13.05
CA GLN A 113 -14.76 -41.87 14.14
C GLN A 113 -15.16 -43.27 13.66
N GLU A 114 -15.46 -43.41 12.37
CA GLU A 114 -15.92 -44.68 11.78
C GLU A 114 -14.77 -45.52 11.19
N GLN A 115 -13.66 -44.88 10.80
CA GLN A 115 -12.60 -45.51 9.99
C GLN A 115 -11.23 -45.58 10.69
N ASP A 116 -11.12 -45.15 11.96
CA ASP A 116 -9.87 -45.10 12.74
C ASP A 116 -8.71 -44.40 12.01
N GLY A 117 -9.03 -43.39 11.18
CA GLY A 117 -8.04 -42.71 10.36
C GLY A 117 -8.62 -41.55 9.55
N ILE A 118 -7.73 -40.64 9.12
CA ILE A 118 -8.11 -39.51 8.26
C ILE A 118 -7.88 -39.91 6.80
N TYR A 119 -8.96 -40.13 6.07
CA TYR A 119 -8.91 -40.45 4.64
C TYR A 119 -9.31 -39.24 3.80
N TRP A 120 -8.35 -38.69 3.05
CA TRP A 120 -8.59 -37.56 2.15
C TRP A 120 -8.93 -38.06 0.74
N PRO A 121 -10.17 -37.88 0.23
CA PRO A 121 -10.53 -38.32 -1.11
C PRO A 121 -9.70 -37.61 -2.19
N ASN A 122 -9.26 -38.33 -3.21
CA ASN A 122 -8.53 -37.76 -4.35
C ASN A 122 -9.30 -36.60 -5.01
N LYS A 123 -10.63 -36.72 -5.11
CA LYS A 123 -11.50 -35.65 -5.62
C LYS A 123 -11.39 -34.37 -4.77
N PHE A 124 -11.36 -34.50 -3.45
CA PHE A 124 -11.22 -33.36 -2.55
C PHE A 124 -9.86 -32.67 -2.74
N LEU A 125 -8.78 -33.46 -2.78
CA LEU A 125 -7.41 -32.95 -2.90
C LEU A 125 -7.13 -32.30 -4.25
N ASN A 126 -7.63 -32.89 -5.34
CA ASN A 126 -7.26 -32.50 -6.71
C ASN A 126 -8.28 -31.60 -7.41
N ALA A 127 -9.53 -31.51 -6.92
CA ALA A 127 -10.56 -30.68 -7.52
C ALA A 127 -11.16 -29.69 -6.53
N THR A 128 -11.72 -30.16 -5.42
CA THR A 128 -12.50 -29.32 -4.51
C THR A 128 -11.64 -28.27 -3.80
N LYS A 129 -10.52 -28.67 -3.18
CA LYS A 129 -9.59 -27.76 -2.51
C LYS A 129 -8.95 -26.76 -3.49
N PRO A 130 -8.41 -27.16 -4.66
CA PRO A 130 -7.89 -26.22 -5.66
C PRO A 130 -8.94 -25.22 -6.15
N ARG A 131 -10.19 -25.64 -6.37
CA ARG A 131 -11.28 -24.75 -6.79
C ARG A 131 -11.55 -23.66 -5.76
N LEU A 132 -11.62 -24.00 -4.48
CA LEU A 132 -11.76 -23.00 -3.40
C LEU A 132 -10.58 -22.03 -3.38
N ASN A 133 -9.36 -22.53 -3.51
CA ASN A 133 -8.16 -21.71 -3.51
C ASN A 133 -8.15 -20.71 -4.68
N ASN A 134 -8.56 -21.15 -5.87
CA ASN A 134 -8.68 -20.28 -7.04
C ASN A 134 -9.76 -19.21 -6.85
N ALA A 135 -10.95 -19.59 -6.37
CA ALA A 135 -12.02 -18.64 -6.08
C ALA A 135 -11.60 -17.58 -5.04
N LEU A 136 -10.83 -17.98 -4.02
CA LEU A 136 -10.30 -17.07 -3.00
C LEU A 136 -9.28 -16.08 -3.58
N ASN A 137 -8.40 -16.55 -4.46
CA ASN A 137 -7.44 -15.68 -5.16
C ASN A 137 -8.14 -14.69 -6.10
N ASP A 138 -9.18 -15.13 -6.80
CA ASP A 138 -9.98 -14.26 -7.66
C ASP A 138 -10.72 -13.19 -6.85
N PHE A 139 -11.33 -13.58 -5.73
CA PHE A 139 -11.95 -12.62 -4.79
C PHE A 139 -10.93 -11.62 -4.25
N LYS A 140 -9.76 -12.09 -3.80
CA LYS A 140 -8.66 -11.23 -3.31
C LYS A 140 -8.20 -10.23 -4.38
N ARG A 141 -8.09 -10.66 -5.63
CA ARG A 141 -7.69 -9.77 -6.75
C ARG A 141 -8.75 -8.70 -7.01
N LYS A 142 -10.04 -9.04 -6.89
CA LYS A 142 -11.16 -8.12 -7.18
C LYS A 142 -11.50 -7.17 -6.02
N PHE A 143 -11.37 -7.65 -4.79
CA PHE A 143 -11.72 -6.95 -3.53
C PHE A 143 -10.59 -7.07 -2.49
N PRO A 144 -9.38 -6.58 -2.79
CA PRO A 144 -8.21 -6.71 -1.91
C PRO A 144 -8.41 -5.99 -0.57
N ASP A 145 -9.16 -4.89 -0.53
CA ASP A 145 -9.53 -4.20 0.71
C ASP A 145 -10.32 -5.09 1.66
N VAL A 146 -11.35 -5.76 1.14
CA VAL A 146 -12.22 -6.64 1.93
C VAL A 146 -11.38 -7.79 2.45
N TYR A 147 -10.60 -8.42 1.57
CA TYR A 147 -9.72 -9.52 1.94
C TYR A 147 -8.74 -9.11 3.05
N ASN A 148 -8.02 -8.01 2.89
CA ASN A 148 -7.03 -7.56 3.87
C ASN A 148 -7.69 -7.12 5.19
N SER A 149 -8.81 -6.41 5.15
CA SER A 149 -9.53 -6.00 6.36
C SER A 149 -10.07 -7.20 7.13
N SER A 150 -10.52 -8.24 6.43
CA SER A 150 -11.01 -9.47 7.05
C SER A 150 -9.94 -10.21 7.86
N LYS A 151 -8.64 -10.00 7.57
CA LYS A 151 -7.54 -10.64 8.34
C LYS A 151 -7.53 -10.24 9.81
N HIS A 152 -8.03 -9.05 10.15
CA HIS A 152 -8.16 -8.56 11.51
C HIS A 152 -9.26 -9.28 12.31
N ILE A 153 -10.19 -9.97 11.65
CA ILE A 153 -11.14 -10.83 12.32
C ILE A 153 -10.38 -11.99 12.98
N SER A 154 -10.57 -12.18 14.27
CA SER A 154 -9.91 -13.24 15.03
C SER A 154 -10.26 -14.61 14.46
N THR A 155 -9.23 -15.44 14.23
CA THR A 155 -9.41 -16.83 13.77
C THR A 155 -10.28 -17.62 14.73
N ARG A 156 -10.10 -17.42 16.04
CA ARG A 156 -10.87 -18.11 17.08
C ARG A 156 -12.37 -17.86 16.92
N THR A 157 -12.77 -16.64 16.60
CA THR A 157 -14.18 -16.24 16.47
C THR A 157 -14.89 -16.96 15.32
N VAL A 158 -14.18 -17.23 14.22
CA VAL A 158 -14.77 -17.88 13.05
C VAL A 158 -14.56 -19.40 13.02
N SER A 159 -13.48 -19.89 13.63
CA SER A 159 -13.12 -21.31 13.59
C SER A 159 -14.02 -22.20 14.44
N VAL A 160 -14.79 -21.64 15.38
CA VAL A 160 -15.81 -22.39 16.16
C VAL A 160 -16.82 -23.07 15.22
N LYS A 161 -17.04 -22.51 14.03
CA LYS A 161 -17.95 -23.07 13.01
C LYS A 161 -17.35 -24.25 12.24
N LEU A 162 -16.06 -24.57 12.42
CA LEU A 162 -15.37 -25.65 11.69
C LEU A 162 -15.15 -26.87 12.59
N PRO A 163 -15.54 -28.08 12.14
CA PRO A 163 -15.35 -29.30 12.92
C PRO A 163 -13.85 -29.69 13.03
N GLY A 164 -13.54 -30.61 13.94
CA GLY A 164 -12.24 -31.27 14.01
C GLY A 164 -11.12 -30.53 14.77
N ASN A 165 -11.42 -29.51 15.58
CA ASN A 165 -10.51 -28.89 16.58
C ASN A 165 -9.03 -28.73 16.15
N ASN A 166 -8.78 -28.30 14.90
CA ASN A 166 -7.46 -28.12 14.28
C ASN A 166 -6.64 -29.40 13.98
N GLN A 167 -7.20 -30.59 14.19
CA GLN A 167 -6.55 -31.87 13.85
C GLN A 167 -6.51 -32.15 12.32
N PHE A 168 -7.24 -31.36 11.53
CA PHE A 168 -7.42 -31.56 10.09
C PHE A 168 -6.92 -30.35 9.31
N GLY A 169 -5.73 -30.48 8.71
CA GLY A 169 -5.02 -29.36 8.07
C GLY A 169 -5.44 -29.04 6.64
N HIS A 170 -5.87 -30.02 5.85
CA HIS A 170 -6.16 -29.78 4.42
C HIS A 170 -7.39 -28.87 4.26
N CYS A 171 -7.22 -27.76 3.52
CA CYS A 171 -8.27 -26.79 3.19
C CYS A 171 -8.78 -25.92 4.37
N ARG A 172 -8.42 -26.24 5.62
CA ARG A 172 -8.93 -25.54 6.81
C ARG A 172 -8.60 -24.05 6.80
N THR A 173 -7.39 -23.67 6.42
CA THR A 173 -6.99 -22.25 6.32
C THR A 173 -7.85 -21.49 5.33
N GLN A 174 -8.10 -22.04 4.14
CA GLN A 174 -8.95 -21.42 3.13
C GLN A 174 -10.40 -21.26 3.62
N LEU A 175 -10.94 -22.28 4.31
CA LEU A 175 -12.27 -22.21 4.92
C LEU A 175 -12.34 -21.09 5.98
N ILE A 176 -11.32 -20.95 6.83
CA ILE A 176 -11.21 -19.88 7.81
C ILE A 176 -11.17 -18.52 7.12
N GLU A 177 -10.37 -18.36 6.07
CA GLU A 177 -10.27 -17.09 5.32
C GLU A 177 -11.62 -16.67 4.74
N VAL A 178 -12.38 -17.59 4.15
CA VAL A 178 -13.74 -17.28 3.66
C VAL A 178 -14.68 -16.89 4.79
N LEU A 179 -14.64 -17.59 5.93
CA LEU A 179 -15.47 -17.23 7.08
C LEU A 179 -15.13 -15.85 7.66
N LYS A 180 -13.85 -15.44 7.64
CA LYS A 180 -13.45 -14.08 8.01
C LYS A 180 -14.00 -13.04 7.05
N ILE A 181 -13.95 -13.30 5.74
CA ILE A 181 -14.53 -12.42 4.71
C ILE A 181 -16.03 -12.26 4.95
N LYS A 182 -16.77 -13.37 5.13
CA LYS A 182 -18.20 -13.34 5.42
C LYS A 182 -18.50 -12.51 6.67
N LYS A 183 -17.82 -12.82 7.78
CA LYS A 183 -18.02 -12.10 9.05
C LYS A 183 -17.71 -10.61 8.91
N TYR A 184 -16.64 -10.25 8.20
CA TYR A 184 -16.31 -8.86 7.97
C TYR A 184 -17.42 -8.11 7.21
N LEU A 185 -18.00 -8.73 6.17
CA LEU A 185 -19.10 -8.13 5.42
C LEU A 185 -20.38 -8.03 6.25
N GLU A 186 -20.69 -9.06 7.06
CA GLU A 186 -21.81 -9.09 8.01
C GLU A 186 -21.68 -7.99 9.08
N ASP A 187 -20.49 -7.82 9.65
CA ASP A 187 -20.20 -6.82 10.68
C ASP A 187 -20.16 -5.38 10.10
N ASN A 188 -20.04 -5.23 8.76
CA ASN A 188 -19.93 -3.94 8.07
C ASN A 188 -20.96 -3.79 6.91
N PRO A 189 -22.28 -3.88 7.19
CA PRO A 189 -23.31 -3.99 6.16
C PRO A 189 -23.49 -2.70 5.34
N GLN A 190 -23.12 -1.56 5.90
CA GLN A 190 -23.23 -0.24 5.25
C GLN A 190 -21.90 0.29 4.72
N ARG A 191 -20.89 -0.58 4.56
CA ARG A 191 -19.59 -0.15 4.04
C ARG A 191 -19.79 0.49 2.67
N LYS A 192 -19.49 1.78 2.59
CA LYS A 192 -19.40 2.55 1.35
C LYS A 192 -18.02 3.16 1.34
N LYS A 193 -17.14 2.64 0.49
CA LYS A 193 -15.83 3.23 0.25
C LYS A 193 -15.84 3.81 -1.15
N MET A 194 -15.66 5.12 -1.24
CA MET A 194 -15.33 5.77 -2.50
C MET A 194 -13.82 5.86 -2.56
N ILE A 195 -13.24 5.30 -3.62
CA ILE A 195 -11.82 5.47 -3.92
C ILE A 195 -11.79 6.28 -5.19
N SER A 196 -11.19 7.46 -5.11
CA SER A 196 -10.91 8.26 -6.29
C SER A 196 -9.48 8.74 -6.26
N PHE A 197 -8.77 8.49 -7.35
CA PHE A 197 -7.41 8.98 -7.53
C PHE A 197 -7.12 9.33 -8.98
N ILE A 198 -6.15 10.22 -9.19
CA ILE A 198 -5.58 10.54 -10.49
C ILE A 198 -4.14 10.06 -10.50
N TYR A 199 -3.80 9.17 -11.42
CA TYR A 199 -2.41 8.74 -11.66
C TYR A 199 -1.80 9.56 -12.80
N THR A 200 -0.55 10.01 -12.65
CA THR A 200 0.20 10.69 -13.71
C THR A 200 1.39 9.86 -14.16
N VAL A 201 1.81 10.06 -15.40
CA VAL A 201 2.98 9.39 -16.00
C VAL A 201 4.31 9.72 -15.29
N ASN A 202 4.32 10.73 -14.41
CA ASN A 202 5.47 11.11 -13.59
C ASN A 202 5.51 10.37 -12.24
N GLU A 203 4.77 9.27 -12.09
CA GLU A 203 4.73 8.44 -10.87
C GLU A 203 3.95 9.06 -9.70
N HIS A 204 3.16 10.12 -9.92
CA HIS A 204 2.34 10.72 -8.87
C HIS A 204 0.93 10.12 -8.85
N ILE A 205 0.38 9.96 -7.65
CA ILE A 205 -1.01 9.58 -7.40
C ILE A 205 -1.64 10.67 -6.53
N PHE A 206 -2.71 11.27 -7.02
CA PHE A 206 -3.48 12.28 -6.30
C PHE A 206 -4.77 11.66 -5.79
N VAL A 207 -4.93 11.51 -4.47
CA VAL A 207 -6.10 10.85 -3.88
C VAL A 207 -7.06 11.88 -3.29
N SER A 208 -8.33 11.83 -3.68
CA SER A 208 -9.36 12.66 -3.06
C SER A 208 -9.95 11.95 -1.85
N LEU A 209 -9.93 12.61 -0.69
CA LEU A 209 -10.43 12.07 0.58
C LEU A 209 -11.24 13.12 1.32
N GLU A 210 -12.35 12.70 1.94
CA GLU A 210 -13.15 13.53 2.84
C GLU A 210 -12.41 13.86 4.16
N ARG A 211 -11.49 12.97 4.59
CA ARG A 211 -10.74 13.09 5.84
C ARG A 211 -9.29 12.63 5.67
N GLU A 212 -8.36 13.40 6.22
CA GLU A 212 -6.91 13.14 6.15
C GLU A 212 -6.51 11.83 6.86
N ASP A 213 -7.16 11.50 7.97
CA ASP A 213 -6.86 10.31 8.78
C ASP A 213 -7.09 8.97 8.05
N ARG A 214 -7.73 9.00 6.87
CA ARG A 214 -7.97 7.83 6.01
C ARG A 214 -6.90 7.63 4.94
N ILE A 215 -5.88 8.48 4.88
CA ILE A 215 -4.86 8.43 3.83
C ILE A 215 -4.07 7.13 3.84
N ASP A 216 -3.62 6.66 5.00
CA ASP A 216 -2.85 5.42 5.15
C ASP A 216 -3.65 4.19 4.72
N GLU A 217 -4.97 4.18 5.01
CA GLU A 217 -5.87 3.11 4.57
C GLU A 217 -6.02 3.09 3.04
N ASN A 218 -6.06 4.27 2.40
CA ASN A 218 -6.15 4.37 0.94
C ASN A 218 -4.84 4.04 0.25
N ILE A 219 -3.70 4.49 0.79
CA ILE A 219 -2.35 4.12 0.34
C ILE A 219 -2.22 2.60 0.33
N ARG A 220 -2.50 1.93 1.46
CA ARG A 220 -2.41 0.47 1.57
C ARG A 220 -3.32 -0.23 0.57
N LEU A 221 -4.55 0.25 0.42
CA LEU A 221 -5.49 -0.34 -0.52
C LEU A 221 -5.00 -0.26 -1.97
N ILE A 222 -4.62 0.94 -2.43
CA ILE A 222 -4.15 1.11 -3.81
C ILE A 222 -2.90 0.25 -4.04
N GLN A 223 -1.94 0.29 -3.12
CA GLN A 223 -0.70 -0.48 -3.18
C GLN A 223 -0.95 -1.99 -3.21
N ASP A 224 -1.76 -2.51 -2.29
CA ASP A 224 -2.07 -3.94 -2.20
C ASP A 224 -2.85 -4.43 -3.42
N THR A 225 -3.72 -3.60 -3.99
CA THR A 225 -4.45 -3.91 -5.23
C THR A 225 -3.50 -4.08 -6.41
N ILE A 226 -2.56 -3.15 -6.57
CA ILE A 226 -1.53 -3.23 -7.62
C ILE A 226 -0.70 -4.48 -7.40
N ASN A 227 -0.14 -4.67 -6.20
CA ASN A 227 0.78 -5.75 -5.89
C ASN A 227 0.15 -7.15 -5.94
N ALA A 228 -1.12 -7.28 -5.54
CA ALA A 228 -1.86 -8.55 -5.63
C ALA A 228 -2.16 -8.95 -7.08
N SER A 229 -2.15 -8.00 -8.00
CA SER A 229 -2.39 -8.23 -9.43
C SER A 229 -1.14 -8.72 -10.18
N ASN A 230 -0.04 -8.99 -9.46
CA ASN A 230 1.25 -9.45 -10.01
C ASN A 230 1.69 -8.61 -11.22
N PRO A 231 1.97 -7.32 -11.00
CA PRO A 231 2.33 -6.39 -12.05
C PRO A 231 3.56 -6.88 -12.83
N PRO A 232 3.59 -6.72 -14.16
CA PRO A 232 4.72 -7.16 -14.97
C PRO A 232 5.98 -6.34 -14.70
N PHE A 233 5.81 -5.14 -14.14
CA PHE A 233 6.86 -4.25 -13.64
C PHE A 233 7.12 -4.42 -12.13
N GLY A 234 6.67 -5.54 -11.56
CA GLY A 234 6.88 -5.95 -10.19
C GLY A 234 6.34 -4.97 -9.16
N LYS A 235 6.65 -5.24 -7.89
CA LYS A 235 5.94 -4.63 -6.76
C LYS A 235 6.20 -3.13 -6.66
N VAL A 236 5.18 -2.40 -6.19
CA VAL A 236 5.20 -0.97 -5.94
C VAL A 236 5.07 -0.65 -4.46
N THR A 237 5.59 0.50 -4.07
CA THR A 237 5.35 1.16 -2.79
C THR A 237 4.77 2.55 -3.04
N ILE A 238 3.74 2.95 -2.30
CA ILE A 238 3.15 4.29 -2.40
C ILE A 238 3.51 5.08 -1.14
N VAL A 239 4.08 6.27 -1.33
CA VAL A 239 4.63 7.12 -0.27
C VAL A 239 3.99 8.51 -0.34
N PRO A 240 3.52 9.09 0.78
CA PRO A 240 3.00 10.44 0.77
C PRO A 240 4.10 11.49 0.51
N ILE A 241 3.74 12.59 -0.12
CA ILE A 241 4.58 13.78 -0.21
C ILE A 241 4.20 14.71 0.94
N TYR A 242 5.15 15.05 1.80
CA TYR A 242 4.93 15.93 2.94
C TYR A 242 5.16 17.38 2.55
N ALA A 243 4.23 18.26 2.92
CA ALA A 243 4.38 19.72 2.83
C ALA A 243 5.03 20.31 4.09
N ASP A 244 4.80 19.69 5.25
CA ASP A 244 5.32 20.15 6.54
C ASP A 244 5.38 19.00 7.58
N ILE A 245 6.20 19.17 8.61
CA ILE A 245 6.31 18.30 9.79
C ILE A 245 6.26 19.17 11.03
N GLN A 246 5.21 19.02 11.83
CA GLN A 246 5.03 19.73 13.09
C GLN A 246 5.49 18.88 14.27
N ILE A 247 6.23 19.50 15.18
CA ILE A 247 6.77 18.85 16.37
C ILE A 247 6.17 19.52 17.61
N SER A 248 5.37 18.77 18.35
CA SER A 248 4.56 19.28 19.46
C SER A 248 5.18 19.04 20.84
N SER A 249 6.26 18.26 20.92
CA SER A 249 6.93 17.90 22.16
C SER A 249 8.43 17.70 21.95
N SER A 250 9.19 17.76 23.04
CA SER A 250 10.59 17.35 23.09
C SER A 250 10.79 15.92 22.60
N ILE A 251 11.66 15.71 21.61
CA ILE A 251 11.92 14.39 21.02
C ILE A 251 13.36 13.98 21.33
N LYS A 252 13.55 12.91 22.10
CA LYS A 252 14.89 12.33 22.36
C LYS A 252 15.21 11.13 21.48
N ASN A 253 14.18 10.55 20.87
CA ASN A 253 14.27 9.34 20.07
C ASN A 253 13.40 9.52 18.83
N VAL A 254 14.00 9.49 17.65
CA VAL A 254 13.28 9.55 16.37
C VAL A 254 13.78 8.46 15.44
N THR A 255 12.84 7.79 14.76
CA THR A 255 13.13 6.85 13.70
C THR A 255 12.60 7.42 12.39
N PHE A 256 13.49 7.58 11.41
CA PHE A 256 13.15 7.88 10.04
C PHE A 256 13.15 6.59 9.23
N SER A 257 12.11 6.35 8.45
CA SER A 257 12.05 5.24 7.51
C SER A 257 11.96 5.79 6.10
N PHE A 258 12.75 5.25 5.18
CA PHE A 258 12.80 5.72 3.80
C PHE A 258 12.90 4.57 2.81
N VAL A 259 12.40 4.80 1.60
CA VAL A 259 12.44 3.90 0.46
C VAL A 259 12.89 4.72 -0.74
N TYR A 260 14.07 4.41 -1.26
CA TYR A 260 14.56 5.05 -2.48
C TYR A 260 14.06 4.25 -3.69
N PRO A 261 13.26 4.84 -4.60
CA PRO A 261 12.91 4.15 -5.84
C PRO A 261 14.17 3.87 -6.64
N ASN A 262 14.12 2.76 -7.37
CA ASN A 262 14.86 2.68 -8.62
C ASN A 262 13.94 3.26 -9.72
N GLY A 263 14.51 4.04 -10.66
CA GLY A 263 13.79 4.71 -11.76
C GLY A 263 14.67 5.80 -12.38
N GLU A 264 14.31 6.40 -13.53
CA GLU A 264 15.09 7.52 -14.09
C GLU A 264 15.04 8.75 -13.18
N ASN A 265 13.88 9.05 -12.58
CA ASN A 265 13.73 10.09 -11.57
C ASN A 265 14.39 9.70 -10.25
N GLY A 266 14.30 8.44 -9.81
CA GLY A 266 15.05 7.97 -8.64
C GLY A 266 16.57 8.06 -8.81
N ARG A 267 17.10 7.80 -10.02
CA ARG A 267 18.53 7.97 -10.36
C ARG A 267 18.92 9.42 -10.60
N LYS A 268 18.04 10.26 -11.16
CA LYS A 268 18.27 11.71 -11.31
C LYS A 268 18.22 12.42 -9.97
N ASP A 269 17.27 12.06 -9.11
CA ASP A 269 17.19 12.52 -7.73
C ASP A 269 18.37 11.97 -6.94
N ARG A 270 18.77 10.70 -7.11
CA ARG A 270 20.05 10.20 -6.59
C ARG A 270 21.23 11.00 -7.13
N SER A 271 21.32 11.29 -8.43
CA SER A 271 22.41 12.09 -9.01
C SER A 271 22.39 13.57 -8.58
N LYS A 272 21.26 14.08 -8.10
CA LYS A 272 21.14 15.41 -7.47
C LYS A 272 21.50 15.34 -5.99
N ILE A 273 21.17 14.24 -5.31
CA ILE A 273 21.62 13.90 -3.96
C ILE A 273 23.15 13.68 -3.94
N ASP A 274 23.69 13.09 -5.00
CA ASP A 274 25.10 12.85 -5.28
C ASP A 274 25.77 14.15 -5.77
N LYS A 275 25.08 15.17 -6.28
CA LYS A 275 25.73 16.47 -6.57
C LYS A 275 25.88 17.37 -5.34
N ASP A 276 25.22 17.02 -4.23
CA ASP A 276 25.41 17.57 -2.87
C ASP A 276 26.41 16.69 -2.05
N GLU A 277 27.40 16.09 -2.74
CA GLU A 277 28.06 14.80 -2.44
C GLU A 277 28.84 14.67 -1.11
N GLY A 278 29.26 15.75 -0.46
CA GLY A 278 30.10 15.65 0.73
C GLY A 278 29.31 15.28 2.00
N GLU A 279 28.49 16.21 2.45
CA GLU A 279 27.91 16.13 3.80
C GLU A 279 26.78 15.12 3.96
N LYS A 280 26.06 14.78 2.87
CA LYS A 280 24.83 13.97 2.96
C LYS A 280 25.10 12.47 2.94
N MET A 281 26.05 12.01 2.12
CA MET A 281 26.51 10.63 2.14
C MET A 281 27.34 10.34 3.39
N GLU A 282 28.14 11.30 3.85
CA GLU A 282 28.82 11.23 5.14
C GLU A 282 27.82 11.20 6.31
N PHE A 283 26.76 12.02 6.27
CA PHE A 283 25.67 11.98 7.26
C PHE A 283 24.86 10.67 7.22
N LEU A 284 24.57 10.11 6.05
CA LEU A 284 23.91 8.80 5.93
C LEU A 284 24.82 7.66 6.40
N ARG A 285 26.11 7.66 6.04
CA ARG A 285 27.11 6.71 6.55
C ARG A 285 27.27 6.81 8.07
N TYR A 286 27.36 8.03 8.59
CA TYR A 286 27.37 8.34 10.02
C TYR A 286 26.11 7.84 10.74
N LEU A 287 24.94 7.99 10.13
CA LEU A 287 23.66 7.53 10.71
C LEU A 287 23.40 6.04 10.57
N MET A 288 24.06 5.37 9.62
CA MET A 288 23.85 3.94 9.32
C MET A 288 24.90 3.03 9.95
N ASN A 289 25.99 3.57 10.51
CA ASN A 289 27.09 2.78 11.13
C ASN A 289 27.61 1.67 10.20
N ASP A 290 27.75 1.97 8.91
CA ASP A 290 28.07 0.97 7.88
C ASP A 290 29.26 1.47 7.05
N GLU A 291 30.48 1.10 7.47
CA GLU A 291 31.72 1.45 6.78
C GLU A 291 31.91 0.62 5.48
N ASP A 292 31.15 -0.46 5.28
CA ASP A 292 31.37 -1.45 4.22
C ASP A 292 30.30 -1.45 3.09
N SER A 293 29.48 -0.40 2.96
CA SER A 293 28.34 -0.41 2.01
C SER A 293 28.70 -0.19 0.52
N GLU A 294 29.87 -0.62 0.05
CA GLU A 294 30.26 -0.57 -1.37
C GLU A 294 29.58 -1.64 -2.25
N LYS A 295 28.71 -2.49 -1.69
CA LYS A 295 27.92 -3.46 -2.47
C LYS A 295 26.43 -3.33 -2.14
N ASP A 296 25.67 -2.97 -3.17
CA ASP A 296 24.20 -2.86 -3.20
C ASP A 296 23.60 -1.93 -2.13
N SER A 297 23.50 -0.63 -2.45
CA SER A 297 22.82 0.37 -1.62
C SER A 297 21.41 -0.11 -1.22
N PRO A 298 21.04 -0.05 0.07
CA PRO A 298 19.78 -0.61 0.52
C PRO A 298 18.62 0.18 -0.07
N SER A 299 17.76 -0.54 -0.79
CA SER A 299 16.53 -0.05 -1.39
C SER A 299 15.50 0.58 -0.45
N SER A 300 15.68 0.34 0.84
CA SER A 300 14.89 0.85 1.93
C SER A 300 15.73 0.78 3.19
N GLY A 301 15.56 1.73 4.09
CA GLY A 301 16.30 1.77 5.35
C GLY A 301 15.50 2.43 6.45
N SER A 302 15.97 2.24 7.68
CA SER A 302 15.51 2.99 8.83
C SER A 302 16.70 3.48 9.63
N ILE A 303 16.70 4.77 9.95
CA ILE A 303 17.70 5.39 10.81
C ILE A 303 17.01 5.74 12.11
N SER A 304 17.57 5.29 13.23
CA SER A 304 17.08 5.66 14.56
C SER A 304 18.14 6.49 15.27
N ILE A 305 17.73 7.69 15.71
CA ILE A 305 18.58 8.62 16.44
C ILE A 305 18.07 8.67 17.87
N SER A 306 18.97 8.43 18.82
CA SER A 306 18.70 8.53 20.25
C SER A 306 19.77 9.41 20.89
N THR A 307 19.34 10.47 21.56
CA THR A 307 20.22 11.43 22.22
C THR A 307 19.81 11.61 23.68
N GLU A 308 20.78 11.92 24.55
CA GLU A 308 20.49 12.30 25.94
C GLU A 308 19.80 13.67 26.02
N GLU A 309 20.26 14.58 25.17
CA GLU A 309 19.69 15.91 24.90
C GLU A 309 18.49 15.83 23.93
N GLU A 310 17.65 16.86 23.94
CA GLU A 310 16.46 16.92 23.06
C GLU A 310 16.84 17.31 21.63
N LEU A 311 16.29 16.59 20.65
CA LEU A 311 16.44 16.93 19.23
C LEU A 311 15.61 18.17 18.93
N THR A 312 16.26 19.16 18.32
CA THR A 312 15.58 20.39 17.92
C THR A 312 14.62 20.13 16.74
N PRO A 313 13.49 20.85 16.64
CA PRO A 313 12.59 20.76 15.49
C PRO A 313 13.30 20.96 14.15
N SER A 314 14.19 21.97 14.08
CA SER A 314 14.99 22.26 12.88
C SER A 314 15.88 21.08 12.46
N PHE A 315 16.44 20.32 13.40
CA PHE A 315 17.22 19.13 13.08
C PHE A 315 16.35 18.07 12.42
N ILE A 316 15.17 17.80 12.98
CA ILE A 316 14.24 16.78 12.47
C ILE A 316 13.73 17.17 11.08
N GLU A 317 13.34 18.44 10.89
CA GLU A 317 12.89 18.96 9.60
C GLU A 317 13.99 18.89 8.52
N LYS A 318 15.22 19.34 8.84
CA LYS A 318 16.36 19.26 7.92
C LYS A 318 16.68 17.82 7.55
N THR A 319 16.64 16.91 8.54
CA THR A 319 16.88 15.48 8.32
C THR A 319 15.79 14.88 7.44
N ALA A 320 14.51 15.19 7.69
CA ALA A 320 13.39 14.75 6.88
C ALA A 320 13.46 15.29 5.44
N LYS A 321 13.81 16.58 5.26
CA LYS A 321 14.07 17.18 3.94
C LYS A 321 15.15 16.39 3.20
N LYS A 322 16.28 16.14 3.87
CA LYS A 322 17.40 15.37 3.32
C LYS A 322 16.98 13.95 2.94
N LEU A 323 16.13 13.29 3.74
CA LEU A 323 15.62 11.94 3.47
C LEU A 323 14.46 11.89 2.47
N GLY A 324 14.09 13.02 1.86
CA GLY A 324 13.13 13.09 0.76
C GLY A 324 11.67 13.14 1.20
N ALA A 325 11.37 13.87 2.28
CA ALA A 325 10.00 14.19 2.70
C ALA A 325 9.16 14.81 1.58
N SER A 326 9.73 15.70 0.78
CA SER A 326 9.05 16.39 -0.32
C SER A 326 9.13 15.68 -1.68
N THR A 327 9.98 14.66 -1.78
CA THR A 327 10.21 13.91 -3.02
C THR A 327 9.59 12.52 -3.01
N GLY A 328 8.87 12.17 -1.94
CA GLY A 328 8.18 10.89 -1.78
C GLY A 328 9.10 9.70 -1.48
N TYR A 329 10.20 9.93 -0.75
CA TYR A 329 11.16 8.88 -0.32
C TYR A 329 11.08 8.57 1.16
N LEU A 330 10.74 9.56 1.98
CA LEU A 330 10.53 9.36 3.40
C LEU A 330 9.16 8.70 3.62
N THR A 331 9.16 7.44 4.01
CA THR A 331 7.93 6.67 4.23
C THR A 331 7.32 6.97 5.59
N ASN A 332 8.16 7.29 6.58
CA ASN A 332 7.69 7.51 7.92
C ASN A 332 8.71 8.28 8.77
N ILE A 333 8.18 8.97 9.77
CA ILE A 333 8.93 9.59 10.87
C ILE A 333 8.14 9.30 12.13
N GLN A 334 8.79 8.68 13.11
CA GLN A 334 8.13 8.31 14.36
C GLN A 334 9.03 8.61 15.54
N ASP A 335 8.46 9.22 16.56
CA ASP A 335 8.99 9.18 17.92
C ASP A 335 8.51 7.90 18.62
N LYS A 336 9.22 7.45 19.67
CA LYS A 336 8.80 6.29 20.46
C LYS A 336 7.41 6.45 21.08
N ALA A 337 7.01 7.68 21.41
CA ALA A 337 5.72 7.98 22.01
C ALA A 337 4.57 8.09 20.97
N LYS A 338 4.89 8.20 19.67
CA LYS A 338 3.95 8.37 18.54
C LYS A 338 3.04 9.59 18.64
N THR A 339 3.42 10.58 19.45
CA THR A 339 2.59 11.75 19.76
C THR A 339 3.27 13.08 19.50
N GLY A 340 4.61 13.08 19.38
CA GLY A 340 5.39 14.31 19.23
C GLY A 340 5.53 14.81 17.80
N ILE A 341 5.20 14.00 16.78
CA ILE A 341 5.40 14.35 15.36
C ILE A 341 4.08 14.26 14.60
N ARG A 342 3.62 15.38 14.06
CA ARG A 342 2.50 15.46 13.11
C ARG A 342 3.03 15.73 11.71
N LYS A 343 2.67 14.87 10.76
CA LYS A 343 3.07 14.98 9.35
C LYS A 343 1.93 15.62 8.57
N ILE A 344 2.22 16.67 7.80
CA ILE A 344 1.24 17.33 6.95
C ILE A 344 1.50 16.90 5.51
N ILE A 345 0.53 16.21 4.92
CA ILE A 345 0.63 15.72 3.55
C ILE A 345 0.24 16.85 2.59
N LYS A 346 1.01 17.00 1.51
CA LYS A 346 0.79 18.01 0.49
C LYS A 346 -0.57 17.85 -0.17
N LYS A 347 -1.28 18.98 -0.30
CA LYS A 347 -2.59 19.08 -0.92
C LYS A 347 -2.55 19.90 -2.20
N VAL A 348 -3.32 19.48 -3.19
CA VAL A 348 -3.46 20.16 -4.48
C VAL A 348 -4.91 20.24 -4.92
N THR A 349 -5.20 21.20 -5.78
CA THR A 349 -6.47 21.38 -6.47
C THR A 349 -6.27 21.34 -7.98
N PHE A 350 -7.26 20.79 -8.67
CA PHE A 350 -7.29 20.73 -10.13
C PHE A 350 -8.22 21.82 -10.65
N ILE A 351 -7.76 22.58 -11.65
CA ILE A 351 -8.45 23.73 -12.26
C ILE A 351 -8.79 23.45 -13.72
#